data_AF-A0A7S2V2P9-F1
#
_entry.id   AF-A0A7S2V2P9-F1
#
_cell.length_a   1.000
_cell.length_b   1.000
_cell.length_c   1.000
_cell.angle_alpha   90.00
_cell.angle_beta   90.00
_cell.angle_gamma   90.00
#
_symmetry.space_group_name_H-M   'P 1'
#
loop_
_entity.id
_entity.type
_entity.pdbx_description
1 polymer ?
#
loop_
_entity_poly.entity_id
_entity_poly.type
_entity_poly.pdbx_seq_one_letter_code
_entity_poly.pdbx_strand_id
1 'polypeptide(L)'
;GHKVESYVKQMVVTEGGLEIQDNINRASESKDLSNLDVEVFIRITQGVEYIKLVIHKGKIIGAMLIGETDLEETFENLILNEIDVSPFGINILDPNIDIE
;
A
#
# COMPACT_ATOMS: atom_id res chain seq x y z
N GLY A 1 29.87 3.74 13.31
CA GLY A 1 29.04 4.85 12.81
C GLY A 1 28.61 4.51 11.41
N HIS A 2 27.42 3.94 11.25
CA HIS A 2 26.92 3.50 9.95
C HIS A 2 26.04 4.61 9.38
N LYS A 3 26.41 5.10 8.20
CA LYS A 3 25.68 6.11 7.45
C LYS A 3 24.40 5.46 6.92
N VAL A 4 23.24 6.02 7.23
CA VAL A 4 21.95 5.51 6.76
C VAL A 4 21.54 6.26 5.50
N GLU A 5 21.07 5.53 4.48
CA GLU A 5 20.50 6.07 3.25
C GLU A 5 18.98 5.90 3.27
N SER A 6 18.24 6.96 2.92
CA SER A 6 16.79 6.94 2.75
C SER A 6 16.41 6.43 1.37
N TYR A 7 15.44 5.51 1.30
CA TYR A 7 14.92 4.94 0.05
C TYR A 7 13.55 5.54 -0.27
N VAL A 8 13.45 6.32 -1.35
CA VAL A 8 12.17 6.74 -1.92
C VAL A 8 11.87 5.78 -3.06
N LYS A 9 10.80 4.99 -2.97
CA LYS A 9 10.36 4.16 -4.10
C LYS A 9 9.33 4.95 -4.92
N GLN A 10 9.64 5.24 -6.17
CA GLN A 10 8.69 5.79 -7.12
C GLN A 10 8.05 4.63 -7.86
N MET A 11 6.72 4.52 -7.78
CA MET A 11 5.98 3.63 -8.65
C MET A 11 5.74 4.33 -9.98
N VAL A 12 6.19 3.68 -11.05
CA VAL A 12 6.07 4.16 -12.42
C VAL A 12 5.16 3.18 -13.16
N VAL A 13 4.09 3.71 -13.74
CA VAL A 13 3.25 2.94 -14.67
C VAL A 13 3.87 3.08 -16.05
N THR A 14 4.29 1.96 -16.64
CA THR A 14 4.89 1.89 -17.97
C THR A 14 3.95 1.16 -18.95
N GLU A 15 4.25 1.18 -20.24
CA GLU A 15 3.54 0.36 -21.25
C GLU A 15 3.63 -1.16 -20.96
N GLY A 16 4.61 -1.59 -20.16
CA GLY A 16 4.78 -2.99 -19.73
C GLY A 16 4.15 -3.33 -18.36
N GLY A 17 3.50 -2.37 -17.70
CA GLY A 17 2.89 -2.55 -16.38
C GLY A 17 3.52 -1.70 -15.27
N LEU A 18 3.27 -2.08 -14.02
CA LEU A 18 3.79 -1.38 -12.84
C LEU A 18 5.25 -1.75 -12.57
N GLU A 19 6.11 -0.73 -12.49
CA GLU A 19 7.48 -0.86 -12.04
C GLU A 19 7.71 -0.04 -10.75
N ILE A 20 8.52 -0.59 -9.85
CA ILE A 20 9.00 0.12 -8.66
C ILE A 20 10.44 0.55 -8.95
N GLN A 21 10.69 1.86 -8.96
CA GLN A 21 12.03 2.43 -9.13
C GLN A 21 12.56 2.99 -7.81
N ASP A 22 13.80 2.68 -7.48
CA ASP A 22 14.49 3.22 -6.31
C ASP A 22 15.04 4.62 -6.61
N ASN A 23 14.49 5.64 -5.96
CA ASN A 23 15.02 7.00 -5.90
C ASN A 23 15.76 7.20 -4.57
N ILE A 24 17.09 7.10 -4.61
CA ILE A 24 17.94 7.42 -3.45
C ILE A 24 18.16 8.94 -3.43
N ASN A 25 17.26 9.68 -2.79
CA ASN A 25 17.52 11.08 -2.46
C ASN A 25 18.42 11.14 -1.23
N ARG A 26 19.54 11.86 -1.33
CA ARG A 26 20.49 12.11 -0.23
C ARG A 26 19.86 13.01 0.84
N ALA A 27 18.99 12.46 1.68
CA ALA A 27 18.53 13.12 2.90
C ALA A 27 19.06 12.32 4.09
N SER A 28 20.11 12.86 4.70
CA SER A 28 20.74 12.38 5.92
C SER A 28 19.76 12.50 7.10
N GLU A 29 18.99 11.44 7.35
CA GLU A 29 18.39 11.01 8.64
C GLU A 29 17.22 10.06 8.33
N SER A 30 17.44 8.75 8.33
CA SER A 30 16.34 7.79 8.27
C SER A 30 16.58 6.63 9.23
N LYS A 31 15.53 6.30 9.98
CA LYS A 31 15.44 5.18 10.93
C LYS A 31 15.55 3.86 10.15
N ASP A 32 16.20 2.86 10.72
CA ASP A 32 16.34 1.53 10.11
C ASP A 32 14.95 0.92 9.83
N LEU A 33 14.58 0.83 8.54
CA LEU A 33 13.28 0.31 8.09
C LEU A 33 13.32 -1.19 7.81
N SER A 34 14.48 -1.85 7.97
CA SER A 34 14.64 -3.29 7.70
C SER A 34 13.79 -4.19 8.60
N ASN A 35 13.16 -3.60 9.63
CA ASN A 35 12.27 -4.25 10.58
C ASN A 35 10.84 -3.67 10.59
N LEU A 36 10.45 -2.90 9.55
CA LEU A 36 9.05 -2.53 9.38
C LEU A 36 8.31 -3.70 8.73
N ASP A 37 7.50 -4.37 9.53
CA ASP A 37 6.53 -5.37 9.10
C ASP A 37 5.36 -4.67 8.39
N VAL A 38 5.67 -4.06 7.23
CA VAL A 38 4.76 -3.23 6.45
C VAL A 38 4.65 -3.76 5.03
N GLU A 39 3.41 -4.01 4.62
CA GLU A 39 3.05 -4.43 3.28
C GLU A 39 2.28 -3.30 2.59
N VAL A 40 2.43 -3.23 1.27
CA VAL A 40 1.71 -2.25 0.46
C VAL A 40 1.05 -2.99 -0.69
N PHE A 41 -0.28 -2.98 -0.72
CA PHE A 41 -1.07 -3.58 -1.79
C PHE A 41 -1.64 -2.50 -2.69
N ILE A 42 -1.52 -2.70 -4.00
CA ILE A 42 -1.94 -1.69 -4.99
C ILE A 42 -2.73 -2.35 -6.11
N ARG A 43 -3.91 -1.78 -6.41
CA ARG A 43 -4.73 -2.09 -7.59
C ARG A 43 -4.81 -0.85 -8.45
N ILE A 44 -4.61 -1.00 -9.75
CA ILE A 44 -4.81 0.07 -10.72
C ILE A 44 -5.70 -0.46 -11.82
N THR A 45 -6.84 0.20 -12.02
CA THR A 45 -7.69 0.00 -13.19
C THR A 45 -7.51 1.24 -14.07
N GLN A 46 -6.75 1.11 -15.16
CA GLN A 46 -6.30 2.25 -15.96
C GLN A 46 -7.48 3.13 -16.40
N GLY A 47 -7.41 4.42 -16.06
CA GLY A 47 -8.44 5.41 -16.39
C GLY A 47 -9.73 5.31 -15.57
N VAL A 48 -9.80 4.40 -14.60
CA VAL A 48 -10.96 4.20 -13.73
C VAL A 48 -10.61 4.53 -12.29
N GLU A 49 -9.63 3.83 -11.71
CA GLU A 49 -9.33 3.93 -10.29
C GLU A 49 -7.89 3.53 -9.93
N TYR A 50 -7.45 4.04 -8.78
CA TYR A 50 -6.22 3.66 -8.10
C TYR A 50 -6.50 3.41 -6.62
N ILE A 51 -6.09 2.25 -6.13
CA ILE A 51 -6.22 1.85 -4.74
C ILE A 51 -4.84 1.49 -4.22
N LYS A 52 -4.48 2.05 -3.06
CA LYS A 52 -3.28 1.69 -2.31
C LYS A 52 -3.62 1.49 -0.85
N LEU A 53 -3.32 0.31 -0.35
CA LEU A 53 -3.42 -0.03 1.07
C LEU A 53 -2.02 -0.12 1.67
N VAL A 54 -1.89 0.39 2.89
CA VAL A 54 -0.71 0.20 3.74
C VAL A 54 -1.13 -0.70 4.90
N ILE A 55 -0.47 -1.84 5.03
CA ILE A 55 -0.76 -2.85 6.03
C ILE A 55 0.43 -2.96 6.97
N HIS A 56 0.19 -3.03 8.27
CA HIS A 56 1.21 -3.29 9.27
C HIS A 56 0.76 -4.41 10.19
N LYS A 57 1.55 -5.50 10.27
CA LYS A 57 1.23 -6.68 11.09
C LYS A 57 -0.19 -7.19 10.83
N GLY A 58 -0.55 -7.36 9.56
CA GLY A 58 -1.86 -7.87 9.15
C GLY A 58 -3.01 -6.87 9.23
N LYS A 59 -2.82 -5.65 9.72
CA LYS A 59 -3.88 -4.64 9.84
C LYS A 59 -3.71 -3.50 8.84
N ILE A 60 -4.79 -3.05 8.22
CA ILE A 60 -4.76 -1.86 7.37
C ILE A 60 -4.57 -0.63 8.26
N ILE A 61 -3.50 0.14 8.02
CA ILE A 61 -3.20 1.38 8.74
C ILE A 61 -3.41 2.64 7.89
N GLY A 62 -3.72 2.46 6.60
CA GLY A 62 -4.09 3.54 5.72
C GLY A 62 -4.51 3.05 4.34
N ALA A 63 -5.41 3.80 3.72
CA ALA A 63 -5.88 3.59 2.36
C ALA A 63 -5.81 4.90 1.57
N MET A 64 -5.44 4.81 0.29
CA MET A 64 -5.55 5.87 -0.68
C MET A 64 -6.40 5.35 -1.84
N LEU A 65 -7.55 5.99 -2.03
CA LEU A 65 -8.55 5.66 -3.03
C LEU A 65 -8.69 6.86 -3.95
N ILE A 66 -8.57 6.64 -5.26
CA ILE A 66 -8.68 7.67 -6.29
C ILE A 66 -9.59 7.12 -7.39
N GLY A 67 -10.57 7.93 -7.81
CA GLY A 67 -11.59 7.51 -8.77
C GLY A 67 -12.84 6.99 -8.07
N GLU A 68 -13.67 6.26 -8.81
CA GLU A 68 -14.88 5.60 -8.31
C GLU A 68 -14.50 4.19 -7.84
N THR A 69 -14.35 3.98 -6.52
CA THR A 69 -13.85 2.71 -5.98
C THR A 69 -14.91 1.87 -5.26
N ASP A 70 -15.98 2.51 -4.78
CA ASP A 70 -17.05 1.90 -3.95
C ASP A 70 -16.54 1.15 -2.70
N LEU A 71 -15.29 1.36 -2.29
CA LEU A 71 -14.60 0.63 -1.22
C LEU A 71 -14.25 1.52 -0.02
N GLU A 72 -14.69 2.78 -0.03
CA GLU A 72 -14.39 3.77 1.00
C GLU A 72 -14.89 3.33 2.37
N GLU A 73 -16.18 2.93 2.46
CA GLU A 73 -16.80 2.47 3.71
C GLU A 73 -16.19 1.16 4.19
N THR A 74 -15.91 0.22 3.27
CA THR A 74 -15.26 -1.05 3.60
C THR A 74 -13.90 -0.82 4.25
N PHE A 75 -13.02 -0.02 3.62
CA PHE A 75 -11.69 0.22 4.18
C PHE A 75 -11.71 1.11 5.41
N GLU A 76 -12.64 2.07 5.51
CA GLU A 76 -12.87 2.82 6.75
C GLU A 76 -13.19 1.87 7.91
N ASN A 77 -14.15 0.95 7.72
CA ASN A 77 -14.54 -0.01 8.75
C ASN A 77 -13.38 -0.95 9.14
N LEU A 78 -12.62 -1.46 8.18
CA LEU A 78 -11.47 -2.33 8.45
C LEU A 78 -10.37 -1.61 9.23
N ILE A 79 -10.11 -0.34 8.90
CA ILE A 79 -9.13 0.51 9.62
C ILE A 79 -9.63 0.82 11.03
N LEU A 80 -10.88 1.27 11.17
CA LEU A 80 -11.46 1.67 12.46
C LEU A 80 -11.54 0.50 13.45
N ASN A 81 -11.85 -0.70 12.96
CA ASN A 81 -12.00 -1.89 13.79
C ASN A 81 -10.70 -2.70 13.93
N GLU A 82 -9.61 -2.26 13.32
CA GLU A 82 -8.31 -2.93 13.34
C GLU A 82 -8.36 -4.42 12.95
N ILE A 83 -9.15 -4.74 11.93
CA ILE A 83 -9.38 -6.13 11.49
C ILE A 83 -8.08 -6.71 10.92
N ASP A 84 -7.76 -7.95 11.29
CA ASP A 84 -6.64 -8.69 10.72
C ASP A 84 -7.02 -9.21 9.32
N VAL A 85 -6.40 -8.62 8.30
CA VAL A 85 -6.63 -8.93 6.88
C VAL A 85 -5.59 -9.88 6.31
N SER A 86 -4.66 -10.39 7.14
CA SER A 86 -3.67 -11.40 6.72
C SER A 86 -4.28 -12.61 5.98
N PRO A 87 -5.47 -13.13 6.36
CA PRO A 87 -6.10 -14.25 5.65
C PRO A 87 -6.48 -13.95 4.19
N PHE A 88 -6.75 -12.69 3.87
CA PHE A 88 -7.16 -12.27 2.52
C PHE A 88 -5.97 -11.98 1.61
N GLY A 89 -4.86 -11.51 2.18
CA GLY A 89 -3.68 -11.10 1.42
C GLY A 89 -4.05 -10.08 0.32
N ILE A 90 -3.50 -10.24 -0.89
CA ILE A 90 -3.76 -9.33 -2.00
C ILE A 90 -5.22 -9.37 -2.51
N ASN A 91 -5.98 -10.44 -2.20
CA ASN A 91 -7.37 -10.57 -2.63
C ASN A 91 -8.29 -9.58 -1.92
N ILE A 92 -7.84 -8.91 -0.85
CA ILE A 92 -8.54 -7.78 -0.23
C ILE A 92 -8.80 -6.63 -1.21
N LEU A 93 -8.06 -6.60 -2.33
CA LEU A 93 -8.25 -5.67 -3.43
C LEU A 93 -9.20 -6.20 -4.51
N ASP A 94 -9.93 -7.30 -4.34
CA ASP A 94 -10.94 -7.72 -5.31
C ASP A 94 -12.28 -7.04 -4.97
N PRO A 95 -12.92 -6.27 -5.88
CA PRO A 95 -14.22 -5.66 -5.58
C PRO A 95 -15.35 -6.67 -5.38
N ASN A 96 -15.16 -7.95 -5.75
CA ASN A 96 -16.13 -9.02 -5.58
C ASN A 96 -15.88 -9.89 -4.35
N ILE A 97 -14.82 -9.60 -3.58
CA ILE A 97 -14.59 -10.35 -2.34
C ILE A 97 -15.57 -9.88 -1.28
N ASP A 98 -16.18 -10.85 -0.60
CA ASP A 98 -17.05 -10.58 0.53
C ASP A 98 -16.17 -10.45 1.79
N ILE A 99 -16.12 -9.27 2.38
CA ILE A 99 -15.22 -8.92 3.51
C ILE A 99 -16.02 -8.62 4.79
N GLU A 100 -17.33 -8.92 4.84
CA GLU A 100 -18.16 -8.77 6.05
C GLU A 100 -17.98 -9.89 7.10
#